data_AF-A0A7W1AKE8-F1
#
_entry.id   AF-A0A7W1AKE8-F1
#
_cell.length_a   1.000
_cell.length_b   1.000
_cell.length_c   1.000
_cell.angle_alpha   90.00
_cell.angle_beta   90.00
_cell.angle_gamma   90.00
#
_symmetry.space_group_name_H-M   'P 1'
#
loop_
_entity.id
_entity.type
_entity.pdbx_description
1 polymer ?
#
loop_
_entity_poly.entity_id
_entity_poly.type
_entity_poly.pdbx_seq_one_letter_code
_entity_poly.pdbx_strand_id
1 'polypeptide(L)'
;MLAARVVVVMLLLAGAAVADDKVDAAKTQTCEKTKKFLADQKAKGKCAPEAEEAAKLTCSAATYKPMNELLQKCTTFKAVPAAAATPKCRALDAESKVIDEAEDKLATKCSTALLEKLKRKWCVVENKGKSFPYTLDFDHMNGAKKMEPTKRTWTCRSVVK
;
A
#
# COMPACT_ATOMS: atom_id res chain seq x y z
N MET A 1 -4.84 -81.90 -7.44
CA MET A 1 -5.59 -80.92 -8.22
C MET A 1 -5.52 -79.58 -7.49
N LEU A 2 -4.64 -78.69 -7.96
CA LEU A 2 -4.51 -77.32 -7.45
C LEU A 2 -5.60 -76.47 -8.10
N ALA A 3 -6.43 -75.82 -7.30
CA ALA A 3 -7.38 -74.82 -7.79
C ALA A 3 -7.21 -73.51 -7.01
N ALA A 4 -7.25 -72.42 -7.77
CA ALA A 4 -7.57 -71.06 -7.35
C ALA A 4 -6.48 -70.27 -6.59
N ARG A 5 -5.46 -69.82 -7.32
CA ARG A 5 -4.96 -68.45 -7.18
C ARG A 5 -5.35 -67.70 -8.46
N VAL A 6 -5.99 -66.55 -8.29
CA VAL A 6 -6.16 -65.39 -9.20
C VAL A 6 -7.63 -64.97 -9.13
N VAL A 7 -7.94 -63.98 -8.31
CA VAL A 7 -8.78 -62.82 -8.63
C VAL A 7 -8.62 -61.84 -7.46
N VAL A 8 -7.64 -60.95 -7.51
CA VAL A 8 -7.76 -59.57 -7.00
C VAL A 8 -6.64 -58.80 -7.70
N VAL A 9 -6.99 -57.84 -8.56
CA VAL A 9 -6.36 -56.52 -8.78
C VAL A 9 -6.88 -56.04 -10.14
N MET A 10 -8.09 -55.48 -10.16
CA MET A 10 -8.58 -54.71 -11.31
C MET A 10 -9.64 -53.71 -10.86
N LEU A 11 -9.39 -52.94 -9.79
CA LEU A 11 -10.34 -51.88 -9.39
C LEU A 11 -9.72 -50.78 -8.53
N LEU A 12 -8.61 -50.17 -8.95
CA LEU A 12 -8.03 -49.01 -8.23
C LEU A 12 -7.39 -47.93 -9.12
N LEU A 13 -7.69 -47.87 -10.44
CA LEU A 13 -7.14 -46.81 -11.32
C LEU A 13 -8.14 -45.72 -11.76
N ALA A 14 -9.43 -45.80 -11.39
CA ALA A 14 -10.42 -44.80 -11.81
C ALA A 14 -10.54 -43.58 -10.87
N GLY A 15 -9.90 -43.59 -9.68
CA GLY A 15 -10.08 -42.56 -8.65
C GLY A 15 -9.08 -41.39 -8.69
N ALA A 16 -7.92 -41.55 -9.34
CA ALA A 16 -6.90 -40.51 -9.39
C ALA A 16 -7.17 -39.46 -10.49
N ALA A 17 -7.60 -39.90 -11.68
CA ALA A 17 -7.82 -39.02 -12.83
C ALA A 17 -8.87 -37.92 -12.57
N VAL A 18 -9.91 -38.19 -11.76
CA VAL A 18 -10.99 -37.23 -11.49
C VAL A 18 -10.61 -36.18 -10.45
N ALA A 19 -9.61 -36.46 -9.60
CA ALA A 19 -9.09 -35.51 -8.62
C ALA A 19 -8.09 -34.54 -9.27
N ASP A 20 -7.20 -35.06 -10.12
CA ASP A 20 -6.23 -34.24 -10.87
C ASP A 20 -6.93 -33.27 -11.83
N ASP A 21 -7.98 -33.70 -12.54
CA ASP A 21 -8.72 -32.86 -13.49
C ASP A 21 -9.40 -31.65 -12.81
N LYS A 22 -9.97 -31.85 -11.61
CA LYS A 22 -10.56 -30.77 -10.81
C LYS A 22 -9.52 -29.78 -10.31
N VAL A 23 -8.35 -30.28 -9.92
CA VAL A 23 -7.23 -29.43 -9.46
C VAL A 23 -6.67 -28.62 -10.64
N ASP A 24 -6.57 -29.21 -11.82
CA ASP A 24 -6.07 -28.55 -13.01
C ASP A 24 -7.05 -27.51 -13.58
N ALA A 25 -8.35 -27.78 -13.49
CA ALA A 25 -9.39 -26.79 -13.78
C ALA A 25 -9.32 -25.60 -12.81
N ALA A 26 -9.15 -25.85 -11.51
CA ALA A 26 -9.04 -24.80 -10.50
C ALA A 26 -7.77 -23.94 -10.68
N LYS A 27 -6.63 -24.56 -11.01
CA LYS A 27 -5.38 -23.85 -11.33
C LYS A 27 -5.51 -23.00 -12.59
N THR A 28 -6.15 -23.53 -13.64
CA THR A 28 -6.40 -22.80 -14.89
C THR A 28 -7.31 -21.60 -14.65
N GLN A 29 -8.40 -21.78 -13.90
CA GLN A 29 -9.30 -20.68 -13.54
C GLN A 29 -8.59 -19.61 -12.71
N THR A 30 -7.72 -20.02 -11.78
CA THR A 30 -6.96 -19.08 -10.96
C THR A 30 -5.92 -18.33 -11.78
N CYS A 31 -5.28 -18.99 -12.76
CA CYS A 31 -4.39 -18.32 -13.72
C CYS A 31 -5.13 -17.21 -14.48
N GLU A 32 -6.32 -17.48 -15.02
CA GLU A 32 -7.11 -16.49 -15.76
C GLU A 32 -7.48 -15.28 -14.89
N LYS A 33 -7.90 -15.54 -13.64
CA LYS A 33 -8.18 -14.48 -12.66
C LYS A 33 -6.95 -13.62 -12.38
N THR A 34 -5.80 -14.25 -12.20
CA THR A 34 -4.53 -13.56 -11.96
C THR A 34 -4.10 -12.73 -13.18
N LYS A 35 -4.22 -13.28 -14.39
CA LYS A 35 -3.91 -12.57 -15.64
C LYS A 35 -4.77 -11.33 -15.79
N LYS A 36 -6.08 -11.44 -15.51
CA LYS A 36 -7.01 -10.30 -15.49
C LYS A 36 -6.63 -9.27 -14.43
N PHE A 37 -6.31 -9.71 -13.21
CA PHE A 37 -5.87 -8.81 -12.14
C PHE A 37 -4.64 -7.99 -12.55
N LEU A 38 -3.63 -8.63 -13.15
CA LEU A 38 -2.43 -7.93 -13.62
C LEU A 38 -2.74 -6.91 -14.73
N ALA A 39 -3.63 -7.24 -15.66
CA ALA A 39 -4.11 -6.28 -16.66
C ALA A 39 -4.83 -5.07 -16.03
N ASP A 40 -5.68 -5.31 -15.02
CA ASP A 40 -6.36 -4.25 -14.27
C ASP A 40 -5.38 -3.37 -13.48
N GLN A 41 -4.31 -3.95 -12.93
CA GLN A 41 -3.23 -3.18 -12.29
C GLN A 41 -2.48 -2.33 -13.31
N LYS A 42 -2.19 -2.87 -14.51
CA LYS A 42 -1.56 -2.11 -15.60
C LYS A 42 -2.41 -0.91 -16.00
N ALA A 43 -3.72 -1.08 -16.13
CA ALA A 43 -4.66 0.02 -16.39
C ALA A 43 -4.66 1.10 -15.28
N LYS A 44 -4.32 0.72 -14.04
CA LYS A 44 -4.13 1.62 -12.88
C LYS A 44 -2.71 2.17 -12.75
N GLY A 45 -1.85 1.96 -13.75
CA GLY A 45 -0.46 2.42 -13.75
C GLY A 45 0.48 1.61 -12.84
N LYS A 46 0.11 0.37 -12.48
CA LYS A 46 0.89 -0.52 -11.61
C LYS A 46 1.24 -1.82 -12.34
N CYS A 47 2.35 -2.45 -11.95
CA CYS A 47 2.72 -3.80 -12.43
C CYS A 47 2.77 -3.96 -13.96
N ALA A 48 3.14 -2.91 -14.69
CA ALA A 48 3.23 -2.94 -16.15
C ALA A 48 4.12 -4.09 -16.68
N PRO A 49 5.34 -4.32 -16.16
CA PRO A 49 6.17 -5.41 -16.66
C PRO A 49 5.58 -6.79 -16.31
N GLU A 50 4.98 -6.98 -15.14
CA GLU A 50 4.34 -8.24 -14.76
C GLU A 50 3.10 -8.54 -15.62
N ALA A 51 2.33 -7.50 -15.98
CA ALA A 51 1.17 -7.64 -16.86
C ALA A 51 1.56 -7.97 -18.31
N GLU A 52 2.69 -7.44 -18.79
CA GLU A 52 3.23 -7.76 -20.12
C GLU A 52 3.77 -9.18 -20.20
N GLU A 53 4.44 -9.65 -19.15
CA GLU A 53 4.87 -11.04 -19.05
C GLU A 53 3.67 -11.98 -18.90
N ALA A 54 2.66 -11.62 -18.11
CA ALA A 54 1.43 -12.41 -17.97
C ALA A 54 0.63 -12.48 -19.28
N ALA A 55 0.63 -11.42 -20.09
CA ALA A 55 -0.05 -11.40 -21.39
C ALA A 55 0.47 -12.49 -22.33
N LYS A 56 1.78 -12.78 -22.28
CA LYS A 56 2.46 -13.79 -23.10
C LYS A 56 2.18 -15.24 -22.67
N LEU A 57 1.68 -15.44 -21.45
CA LEU A 57 1.38 -16.78 -20.92
C LEU A 57 -0.04 -17.23 -21.28
N THR A 58 -0.17 -18.42 -21.85
CA THR A 58 -1.46 -19.12 -21.98
C THR A 58 -1.80 -19.79 -20.66
N CYS A 59 -3.01 -19.58 -20.14
CA CYS A 59 -3.39 -20.12 -18.84
C CYS A 59 -3.71 -21.61 -18.89
N SER A 60 -3.05 -22.34 -18.00
CA SER A 60 -3.16 -23.78 -17.81
C SER A 60 -2.69 -24.12 -16.39
N ALA A 61 -2.88 -25.36 -15.97
CA ALA A 61 -2.32 -25.84 -14.72
C ALA A 61 -0.79 -25.72 -14.66
N ALA A 62 -0.10 -25.91 -15.78
CA ALA A 62 1.36 -25.80 -15.88
C ALA A 62 1.88 -24.36 -15.70
N THR A 63 1.11 -23.38 -16.18
CA THR A 63 1.47 -21.96 -16.10
C THR A 63 0.97 -21.27 -14.84
N TYR A 64 0.27 -21.99 -13.96
CA TYR A 64 -0.20 -21.47 -12.67
C TYR A 64 0.96 -20.96 -11.79
N LYS A 65 2.04 -21.73 -11.66
CA LYS A 65 3.21 -21.34 -10.84
C LYS A 65 3.86 -20.03 -11.33
N PRO A 66 4.28 -19.90 -12.61
CA PRO A 66 4.86 -18.65 -13.09
C PRO A 66 3.87 -17.48 -13.04
N MET A 67 2.57 -17.72 -13.27
CA MET A 67 1.54 -16.69 -13.13
C MET A 67 1.42 -16.20 -11.67
N ASN A 68 1.49 -17.11 -10.69
CA ASN A 68 1.48 -16.77 -9.27
C ASN A 68 2.75 -16.03 -8.85
N GLU A 69 3.90 -16.33 -9.44
CA GLU A 69 5.15 -15.56 -9.23
C GLU A 69 5.04 -14.13 -9.78
N LEU A 70 4.37 -13.93 -10.92
CA LEU A 70 4.07 -12.59 -11.46
C LEU A 70 3.09 -11.82 -10.56
N LEU A 71 2.06 -12.50 -10.04
CA LEU A 71 1.16 -11.92 -9.04
C LEU A 71 1.90 -11.52 -7.78
N GLN A 72 2.76 -12.40 -7.28
CA GLN A 72 3.59 -12.10 -6.13
C GLN A 72 4.49 -10.94 -6.44
N LYS A 73 5.20 -10.87 -7.57
CA LYS A 73 6.01 -9.70 -7.94
C LYS A 73 5.18 -8.42 -7.96
N CYS A 74 4.02 -8.43 -8.61
CA CYS A 74 3.12 -7.28 -8.64
C CYS A 74 2.63 -6.83 -7.24
N THR A 75 2.42 -7.78 -6.31
CA THR A 75 1.90 -7.49 -4.96
C THR A 75 2.98 -7.32 -3.88
N THR A 76 4.18 -7.87 -4.11
CA THR A 76 5.39 -7.76 -3.26
C THR A 76 6.36 -6.69 -3.76
N PHE A 77 6.09 -6.08 -4.91
CA PHE A 77 6.51 -4.71 -5.16
C PHE A 77 5.90 -3.87 -4.02
N LYS A 78 6.74 -3.65 -3.00
CA LYS A 78 6.64 -2.59 -1.99
C LYS A 78 5.71 -1.55 -2.54
N ALA A 79 4.54 -1.39 -1.91
CA ALA A 79 3.58 -0.33 -2.16
C ALA A 79 4.28 0.81 -2.90
N VAL A 80 4.23 0.79 -4.24
CA VAL A 80 4.65 1.96 -5.01
C VAL A 80 3.56 2.91 -4.59
N PRO A 81 3.85 3.87 -3.69
CA PRO A 81 2.85 4.83 -3.32
C PRO A 81 2.60 5.52 -4.65
N ALA A 82 1.37 5.45 -5.17
CA ALA A 82 0.99 6.19 -6.36
C ALA A 82 1.30 7.65 -6.05
N ALA A 83 2.50 8.13 -6.42
CA ALA A 83 3.28 9.14 -5.68
C ALA A 83 2.48 9.74 -4.54
N ALA A 84 2.30 8.97 -3.45
CA ALA A 84 1.37 9.39 -2.41
C ALA A 84 1.98 10.67 -1.88
N ALA A 85 1.33 11.79 -2.19
CA ALA A 85 1.86 13.11 -1.89
C ALA A 85 2.36 13.05 -0.45
N THR A 86 3.64 13.39 -0.24
CA THR A 86 4.23 13.31 1.09
C THR A 86 3.28 14.05 2.03
N PRO A 87 2.75 13.39 3.06
CA PRO A 87 1.70 14.00 3.87
C PRO A 87 2.21 15.29 4.50
N LYS A 88 1.31 16.28 4.55
CA LYS A 88 1.62 17.62 5.05
C LYS A 88 1.11 17.81 6.47
N CYS A 89 1.79 18.67 7.21
CA CYS A 89 1.29 19.28 8.44
C CYS A 89 1.19 20.76 8.19
N ARG A 90 0.04 21.36 8.56
CA ARG A 90 -0.23 22.77 8.34
C ARG A 90 -0.49 23.45 9.66
N ALA A 91 0.03 24.65 9.79
CA ALA A 91 -0.44 25.60 10.79
C ALA A 91 -1.43 26.54 10.12
N LEU A 92 -2.65 26.59 10.65
CA LEU A 92 -3.72 27.45 10.18
C LEU A 92 -3.94 28.61 11.16
N ASP A 93 -4.29 29.77 10.65
CA ASP A 93 -4.74 30.90 11.47
C ASP A 93 -6.20 30.74 11.92
N ALA A 94 -6.74 31.77 12.57
CA ALA A 94 -8.13 31.77 13.05
C ALA A 94 -9.16 31.73 11.91
N GLU A 95 -8.78 32.13 10.70
CA GLU A 95 -9.61 32.10 9.49
C GLU A 95 -9.41 30.81 8.67
N SER A 96 -8.69 29.82 9.22
CA SER A 96 -8.29 28.58 8.54
C SER A 96 -7.37 28.78 7.34
N LYS A 97 -6.66 29.91 7.24
CA LYS A 97 -5.64 30.13 6.20
C LYS A 97 -4.31 29.53 6.63
N VAL A 98 -3.58 28.97 5.66
CA VAL A 98 -2.27 28.35 5.90
C VAL A 98 -1.23 29.42 6.24
N ILE A 99 -0.68 29.35 7.46
CA ILE A 99 0.42 30.19 7.95
C ILE A 99 1.75 29.64 7.41
N ASP A 100 1.92 28.32 7.50
CA ASP A 100 3.08 27.57 7.01
C ASP A 100 2.72 26.07 6.92
N GLU A 101 3.50 25.31 6.15
CA GLU A 101 3.35 23.88 5.99
C GLU A 101 4.69 23.14 5.94
N ALA A 102 4.70 21.88 6.37
CA ALA A 102 5.86 21.00 6.27
C ALA A 102 5.42 19.64 5.73
N GLU A 103 6.36 18.94 5.09
CA GLU A 103 6.16 17.64 4.46
C GLU A 103 7.12 16.63 5.08
N ASP A 104 6.59 15.54 5.63
CA ASP A 104 7.40 14.37 6.02
C ASP A 104 6.51 13.12 5.90
N LYS A 105 7.11 11.93 5.88
CA LYS A 105 6.36 10.67 5.88
C LYS A 105 5.85 10.33 7.29
N LEU A 106 6.51 10.81 8.33
CA LEU A 106 6.18 10.57 9.73
C LEU A 106 5.55 11.82 10.36
N ALA A 107 4.37 11.65 10.97
CA ALA A 107 3.63 12.76 11.58
C ALA A 107 4.45 13.53 12.63
N THR A 108 5.26 12.82 13.42
CA THR A 108 6.16 13.43 14.42
C THR A 108 7.18 14.35 13.76
N LYS A 109 7.93 13.85 12.77
CA LYS A 109 8.92 14.64 12.02
C LYS A 109 8.30 15.82 11.29
N CYS A 110 7.13 15.61 10.68
CA CYS A 110 6.36 16.65 10.01
C CYS A 110 5.97 17.79 10.96
N SER A 111 5.45 17.46 12.16
CA SER A 111 5.13 18.46 13.17
C SER A 111 6.37 19.20 13.70
N THR A 112 7.49 18.49 13.89
CA THR A 112 8.75 19.10 14.33
C THR A 112 9.28 20.09 13.29
N ALA A 113 9.27 19.70 12.00
CA ALA A 113 9.70 20.57 10.91
C ALA A 113 8.81 21.82 10.80
N LEU A 114 7.49 21.66 10.92
CA LEU A 114 6.55 22.78 10.94
C LEU A 114 6.83 23.73 12.12
N LEU A 115 7.02 23.21 13.33
CA LEU A 115 7.32 24.02 14.51
C LEU A 115 8.62 24.80 14.34
N GLU A 116 9.66 24.22 13.74
CA GLU A 116 10.92 24.93 13.46
C GLU A 116 10.72 26.08 12.47
N LYS A 117 9.90 25.90 11.43
CA LYS A 117 9.53 26.99 10.50
C LYS A 117 8.77 28.10 11.21
N LEU A 118 7.75 27.75 11.99
CA LEU A 118 6.95 28.71 12.75
C LEU A 118 7.78 29.47 13.77
N LYS A 119 8.69 28.78 14.46
CA LYS A 119 9.60 29.40 15.42
C LYS A 119 10.51 30.42 14.75
N ARG A 120 11.06 30.12 13.56
CA ARG A 120 11.85 31.10 12.78
C ARG A 120 11.01 32.30 12.33
N LYS A 121 9.75 32.06 11.94
CA LYS A 121 8.83 33.10 11.47
C LYS A 121 8.37 34.03 12.61
N TRP A 122 7.99 33.46 13.74
CA TRP A 122 7.42 34.20 14.85
C TRP A 122 8.46 34.73 15.81
N CYS A 123 9.53 34.00 16.08
CA CYS A 123 10.45 34.35 17.15
C CYS A 123 11.58 35.26 16.66
N VAL A 124 11.16 36.41 16.13
CA VAL A 124 12.00 37.57 15.83
C VAL A 124 12.01 38.55 17.02
N VAL A 125 12.92 39.53 17.00
CA VAL A 125 13.10 40.50 18.10
C VAL A 125 11.79 41.18 18.49
N GLU A 126 11.00 41.62 17.51
CA GLU A 126 9.73 42.33 17.71
C GLU A 126 8.63 41.50 18.36
N ASN A 127 8.79 40.17 18.38
CA ASN A 127 7.78 39.20 18.79
C ASN A 127 8.20 38.40 20.03
N LYS A 128 9.34 38.73 20.65
CA LYS A 128 9.77 38.12 21.90
C LYS A 128 8.72 38.34 22.99
N GLY A 129 8.33 37.26 23.68
CA GLY A 129 7.31 37.24 24.71
C GLY A 129 5.86 37.16 24.19
N LYS A 130 5.63 37.29 22.88
CA LYS A 130 4.29 37.19 22.29
C LYS A 130 3.85 35.74 22.13
N SER A 131 2.53 35.55 22.20
CA SER A 131 1.87 34.26 21.99
C SER A 131 1.07 34.28 20.68
N PHE A 132 1.20 33.21 19.90
CA PHE A 132 0.61 33.05 18.59
C PHE A 132 -0.32 31.83 18.61
N PRO A 133 -1.65 32.02 18.56
CA PRO A 133 -2.58 30.91 18.39
C PRO A 133 -2.49 30.38 16.96
N TYR A 134 -2.57 29.06 16.80
CA TYR A 134 -2.67 28.39 15.51
C TYR A 134 -3.42 27.07 15.65
N THR A 135 -4.01 26.61 14.56
CA THR A 135 -4.59 25.26 14.49
C THR A 135 -3.64 24.34 13.73
N LEU A 136 -3.30 23.22 14.33
CA LEU A 136 -2.45 22.20 13.72
C LEU A 136 -3.33 21.18 12.98
N ASP A 137 -3.19 21.12 11.66
CA ASP A 137 -3.87 20.17 10.78
C ASP A 137 -2.86 19.17 10.20
N PHE A 138 -3.26 17.90 10.10
CA PHE A 138 -2.41 16.81 9.60
C PHE A 138 -3.09 16.09 8.43
N ASP A 139 -2.38 15.98 7.30
CA ASP A 139 -2.77 15.11 6.19
C ASP A 139 -2.25 13.67 6.36
N HIS A 140 -1.58 13.36 7.47
CA HIS A 140 -1.14 12.01 7.77
C HIS A 140 -2.34 11.11 8.08
N MET A 141 -2.57 10.11 7.24
CA MET A 141 -3.52 9.02 7.54
C MET A 141 -2.79 7.90 8.27
N ASN A 142 -2.99 7.79 9.59
CA ASN A 142 -2.70 6.55 10.31
C ASN A 142 -3.93 5.64 10.21
N GLY A 143 -3.92 4.73 9.24
CA GLY A 143 -4.75 3.52 9.22
C GLY A 143 -6.26 3.66 8.98
N ALA A 144 -6.95 4.75 9.37
CA ALA A 144 -8.37 4.94 9.04
C ALA A 144 -8.98 6.32 9.36
N LYS A 145 -8.33 7.24 10.07
CA LYS A 145 -8.94 8.54 10.42
C LYS A 145 -7.93 9.68 10.31
N LYS A 146 -8.31 10.76 9.63
CA LYS A 146 -7.59 12.04 9.68
C LYS A 146 -7.53 12.47 11.14
N MET A 147 -6.36 12.86 11.64
CA MET A 147 -6.29 13.44 12.99
C MET A 147 -7.10 14.72 13.01
N GLU A 148 -7.90 14.91 14.06
CA GLU A 148 -8.68 16.13 14.19
C GLU A 148 -7.77 17.36 14.35
N PRO A 149 -8.11 18.50 13.72
CA PRO A 149 -7.35 19.72 13.87
C PRO A 149 -7.25 20.12 15.35
N THR A 150 -6.04 20.36 15.84
CA THR A 150 -5.81 20.69 17.26
C THR A 150 -5.42 22.15 17.41
N LYS A 151 -6.20 22.91 18.19
CA LYS A 151 -5.84 24.30 18.55
C LYS A 151 -4.63 24.31 19.48
N ARG A 152 -3.65 25.16 19.19
CA ARG A 152 -2.41 25.32 19.95
C ARG A 152 -2.04 26.79 20.06
N THR A 153 -1.19 27.09 21.05
CA THR A 153 -0.59 28.41 21.21
C THR A 153 0.92 28.25 21.32
N TRP A 154 1.67 29.00 20.54
CA TRP A 154 3.12 29.08 20.64
C TRP A 154 3.53 30.39 21.28
N THR A 155 4.43 30.36 22.28
CA THR A 155 5.00 31.57 22.88
C THR A 155 6.47 31.71 22.51
N CYS A 156 6.85 32.83 21.90
CA CYS A 156 8.23 33.09 21.54
C CYS A 156 9.07 33.51 22.73
N ARG A 157 9.68 32.53 23.41
CA ARG A 157 10.53 32.76 24.60
C ARG A 157 11.90 33.34 24.26
N SER A 158 12.47 32.96 23.12
CA SER A 158 13.79 33.39 22.67
C SER A 158 13.78 33.71 21.18
N VAL A 159 14.58 34.70 20.78
CA VAL A 159 14.74 35.08 19.38
C VAL A 159 15.59 34.02 18.67
N VAL A 160 15.15 33.56 17.50
CA VAL A 160 15.95 32.70 16.62
C VAL A 160 16.86 33.61 15.80
N LYS A 161 18.17 33.43 15.97
CA LYS A 161 19.20 34.10 15.17
C LYS A 161 19.44 33.36 13.87
#